data_AF-A0A849FZB3-F1
#
_entry.id   AF-A0A849FZB3-F1
#
_cell.length_a   1.000
_cell.length_b   1.000
_cell.length_c   1.000
_cell.angle_alpha   90.00
_cell.angle_beta   90.00
_cell.angle_gamma   90.00
#
_symmetry.space_group_name_H-M   'P 1'
#
loop_
_entity.id
_entity.type
_entity.pdbx_description
1 polymer ?
#
loop_
_entity_poly.entity_id
_entity_poly.type
_entity_poly.pdbx_seq_one_letter_code
_entity_poly.pdbx_strand_id
1 'polypeptide(L)'
;MFASKCIYTIKALMIMAVVCFCVSANGQFYNGSNMSFGKNRIQYQDFLWQYYRFDRYDTYFYEGGKDLAEYVSAVAPKHIQDIQNKLDYVIDDRIEFIVYNNQSDFRQSNLGLVGLEGDVQIGGSAQIVGTKVFVYFNGDHAELERILREGIARMLIQNMLYGGDWKEVVKNSALLNLPNWYVDGLISYLVDDWTPEIRDRVADGIRYDRYSHFNRLSDQESAYAGFSIWRYISDVYGSSVIPNILYMTRLSRNVESGFIFVIGVPLDRLFEEHQIYYSNYFNQSGIGRKNPDLERISIKTRSQRIYSQFKLSPDGKQAALVSNELGQYRIHLMDLDEYRRIESVRRREYEAKKKKYDLKENLKQKEKPKYLPKAYKEYRPSNIKVKKIFKAEHKLERKVDESYPILEWNPRGTELAFVTESKGRLWLNIFSLGEKKNYPRELFGLDKVTSFDYSDNGTQMVFSGVSEGQTDIFRYFLVGNRQEQLTDDTYDDFEPRFVRDGSKVIFTSNRDNDTLGFDLPDYEAQKLSDVFVLDLNDRKVLERITDSPSMDERDPFEYDSLRYTFLADKELIYDRYIAEYDSVISRIDTTIHYRYFTNLERLTRFENNPIEYHINATQK
;
A
#
# COMPACT_ATOMS: atom_id res chain seq x y z
N MET A 1 -49.00 -76.26 13.83
CA MET A 1 -49.39 -74.85 14.02
C MET A 1 -48.22 -73.88 14.29
N PHE A 2 -46.98 -74.37 14.47
CA PHE A 2 -45.80 -73.51 14.72
C PHE A 2 -45.01 -73.12 13.44
N ALA A 3 -45.07 -73.90 12.37
CA ALA A 3 -44.34 -73.61 11.12
C ALA A 3 -44.95 -72.44 10.32
N SER A 4 -46.27 -72.23 10.41
CA SER A 4 -46.94 -71.14 9.67
C SER A 4 -46.63 -69.77 10.26
N LYS A 5 -46.55 -69.62 11.59
CA LYS A 5 -46.21 -68.34 12.24
C LYS A 5 -44.78 -67.88 11.92
N CYS A 6 -43.83 -68.80 11.79
CA CYS A 6 -42.43 -68.47 11.48
C CYS A 6 -42.24 -67.97 10.04
N ILE A 7 -43.03 -68.50 9.09
CA ILE A 7 -43.01 -68.04 7.69
C ILE A 7 -43.63 -66.64 7.57
N TYR A 8 -44.66 -66.32 8.36
CA TYR A 8 -45.25 -64.98 8.38
C TYR A 8 -44.32 -63.94 9.03
N THR A 9 -43.57 -64.28 10.08
CA THR A 9 -42.58 -63.37 10.66
C THR A 9 -41.38 -63.16 9.75
N ILE A 10 -40.89 -64.19 9.05
CA ILE A 10 -39.80 -64.05 8.08
C ILE A 10 -40.24 -63.25 6.84
N LYS A 11 -41.48 -63.46 6.35
CA LYS A 11 -42.05 -62.63 5.28
C LYS A 11 -42.29 -61.19 5.73
N ALA A 12 -42.74 -60.95 6.96
CA ALA A 12 -42.90 -59.60 7.49
C ALA A 12 -41.54 -58.89 7.66
N LEU A 13 -40.49 -59.59 8.09
CA LEU A 13 -39.13 -59.06 8.18
C LEU A 13 -38.51 -58.81 6.80
N MET A 14 -38.74 -59.67 5.80
CA MET A 14 -38.30 -59.40 4.42
C MET A 14 -39.07 -58.24 3.79
N ILE A 15 -40.37 -58.12 4.01
CA ILE A 15 -41.15 -56.98 3.50
C ILE A 15 -40.71 -55.68 4.20
N MET A 16 -40.42 -55.71 5.49
CA MET A 16 -39.88 -54.56 6.22
C MET A 16 -38.47 -54.19 5.75
N ALA A 17 -37.61 -55.18 5.44
CA ALA A 17 -36.28 -54.95 4.87
C ALA A 17 -36.33 -54.40 3.43
N VAL A 18 -37.27 -54.85 2.61
CA VAL A 18 -37.50 -54.33 1.24
C VAL A 18 -38.11 -52.93 1.28
N VAL A 19 -39.01 -52.64 2.24
CA VAL A 19 -39.53 -51.27 2.44
C VAL A 19 -38.43 -50.33 2.94
N CYS A 20 -37.51 -50.79 3.80
CA CYS A 20 -36.34 -49.99 4.21
C CYS A 20 -35.28 -49.80 3.10
N PHE A 21 -35.18 -50.71 2.13
CA PHE A 21 -34.29 -50.56 0.96
C PHE A 21 -34.91 -49.80 -0.22
N CYS A 22 -36.24 -49.70 -0.29
CA CYS A 22 -36.95 -48.94 -1.33
C CYS A 22 -37.29 -47.50 -0.93
N VAL A 23 -37.04 -47.10 0.31
CA VAL A 23 -36.85 -45.68 0.61
C VAL A 23 -35.45 -45.35 0.12
N SER A 24 -35.34 -45.00 -1.17
CA SER A 24 -34.34 -44.01 -1.56
C SER A 24 -34.57 -42.83 -0.63
N ALA A 25 -33.74 -42.75 0.41
CA ALA A 25 -33.41 -41.50 1.02
C ALA A 25 -32.87 -40.66 -0.14
N ASN A 26 -33.77 -39.96 -0.81
CA ASN A 26 -33.47 -38.60 -1.19
C ASN A 26 -33.16 -37.96 0.16
N GLY A 27 -31.90 -38.08 0.58
CA GLY A 27 -31.30 -37.03 1.37
C GLY A 27 -31.68 -35.81 0.58
N GLN A 28 -32.67 -35.08 1.11
CA GLN A 28 -32.88 -33.72 0.72
C GLN A 28 -31.52 -33.13 1.07
N PHE A 29 -30.62 -33.07 0.09
CA PHE A 29 -29.53 -32.13 0.11
C PHE A 29 -30.27 -30.85 0.39
N TYR A 30 -30.23 -30.45 1.65
CA TYR A 30 -30.57 -29.12 2.04
C TYR A 30 -29.46 -28.27 1.42
N ASN A 31 -29.52 -28.10 0.10
CA ASN A 31 -28.95 -26.99 -0.63
C ASN A 31 -29.82 -25.76 -0.29
N GLY A 32 -30.08 -25.57 0.99
CA GLY A 32 -30.54 -24.31 1.54
C GLY A 32 -29.38 -23.36 1.35
N SER A 33 -29.43 -22.64 0.23
CA SER A 33 -29.02 -21.25 0.13
C SER A 33 -27.67 -20.93 0.81
N ASN A 34 -26.61 -21.63 0.42
CA ASN A 34 -25.30 -21.01 0.27
C ASN A 34 -24.96 -20.97 -1.22
N MET A 35 -25.93 -20.54 -2.03
CA MET A 35 -25.56 -19.76 -3.20
C MET A 35 -25.13 -18.42 -2.62
N SER A 36 -23.82 -18.14 -2.61
CA SER A 36 -23.32 -16.78 -2.71
C SER A 36 -23.91 -16.24 -4.02
N PHE A 37 -25.13 -15.70 -3.94
CA PHE A 37 -25.67 -14.84 -4.99
C PHE A 37 -24.54 -13.87 -5.33
N GLY A 38 -24.12 -13.86 -6.60
CA GLY A 38 -22.96 -13.09 -7.06
C GLY A 38 -22.96 -11.72 -6.40
N LYS A 39 -21.85 -11.36 -5.75
CA LYS A 39 -21.68 -10.07 -5.07
C LYS A 39 -21.99 -8.99 -6.13
N ASN A 40 -23.21 -8.46 -6.17
CA ASN A 40 -23.60 -7.43 -7.12
C ASN A 40 -22.67 -6.23 -6.88
N ARG A 41 -21.80 -5.93 -7.84
CA ARG A 41 -21.06 -4.66 -7.85
C ARG A 41 -22.05 -3.56 -8.18
N ILE A 42 -22.08 -2.50 -7.37
CA ILE A 42 -22.90 -1.32 -7.67
C ILE A 42 -22.13 -0.54 -8.73
N GLN A 43 -22.66 -0.52 -9.94
CA GLN A 43 -22.16 0.31 -11.02
C GLN A 43 -22.80 1.70 -10.91
N TYR A 44 -21.96 2.74 -10.80
CA TYR A 44 -22.43 4.13 -10.69
C TYR A 44 -22.33 4.88 -12.02
N GLN A 45 -21.54 4.38 -12.98
CA GLN A 45 -21.29 5.02 -14.27
C GLN A 45 -21.25 3.99 -15.42
N ASP A 46 -21.62 4.42 -16.64
CA ASP A 46 -21.52 3.63 -17.86
C ASP A 46 -20.22 3.97 -18.61
N PHE A 47 -19.50 2.94 -19.07
CA PHE A 47 -18.21 3.11 -19.74
C PHE A 47 -18.36 3.01 -21.27
N LEU A 48 -17.92 4.05 -21.98
CA LEU A 48 -17.83 4.07 -23.44
C LEU A 48 -16.45 3.62 -23.89
N TRP A 49 -16.28 2.30 -24.06
CA TRP A 49 -15.00 1.70 -24.41
C TRP A 49 -14.56 2.00 -25.85
N GLN A 50 -13.28 2.35 -25.97
CA GLN A 50 -12.50 2.53 -27.20
C GLN A 50 -11.25 1.65 -27.10
N TYR A 51 -10.52 1.49 -28.21
CA TYR A 51 -9.27 0.72 -28.19
C TYR A 51 -8.26 1.15 -29.23
N TYR A 52 -6.99 0.95 -28.90
CA TYR A 52 -5.88 0.92 -29.84
C TYR A 52 -5.51 -0.52 -30.19
N ARG A 53 -5.18 -0.78 -31.44
CA ARG A 53 -4.76 -2.12 -31.92
C ARG A 53 -3.33 -2.08 -32.42
N PHE A 54 -2.50 -2.94 -31.83
CA PHE A 54 -1.11 -3.17 -32.21
C PHE A 54 -0.95 -4.60 -32.73
N ASP A 55 0.27 -4.96 -33.15
CA ASP A 55 0.53 -6.29 -33.74
C ASP A 55 0.33 -7.42 -32.71
N ARG A 56 0.86 -7.26 -31.49
CA ARG A 56 0.83 -8.30 -30.44
C ARG A 56 -0.13 -8.04 -29.29
N TYR A 57 -0.73 -6.85 -29.22
CA TYR A 57 -1.64 -6.50 -28.14
C TYR A 57 -2.69 -5.47 -28.57
N ASP A 58 -3.76 -5.37 -27.79
CA ASP A 58 -4.77 -4.33 -27.89
C ASP A 58 -4.87 -3.59 -26.55
N THR A 59 -5.12 -2.27 -26.58
CA THR A 59 -5.27 -1.44 -25.38
C THR A 59 -6.66 -0.83 -25.37
N TYR A 60 -7.50 -1.24 -24.44
CA TYR A 60 -8.87 -0.76 -24.24
C TYR A 60 -8.91 0.33 -23.16
N PHE A 61 -9.65 1.41 -23.42
CA PHE A 61 -9.83 2.56 -22.53
C PHE A 61 -11.21 3.19 -22.72
N TYR A 62 -11.59 4.18 -21.92
CA TYR A 62 -12.86 4.92 -22.07
C TYR A 62 -12.62 6.44 -21.99
N GLU A 63 -13.69 7.22 -22.02
CA GLU A 63 -13.65 8.69 -21.94
C GLU A 63 -12.73 9.19 -20.80
N GLY A 64 -11.83 10.14 -21.09
CA GLY A 64 -10.81 10.64 -20.15
C GLY A 64 -9.58 9.73 -19.95
N GLY A 65 -9.56 8.52 -20.54
CA GLY A 65 -8.46 7.55 -20.39
C GLY A 65 -7.51 7.47 -21.57
N LYS A 66 -7.58 8.42 -22.51
CA LYS A 66 -6.80 8.40 -23.75
C LYS A 66 -5.29 8.46 -23.46
N ASP A 67 -4.87 9.39 -22.61
CA ASP A 67 -3.45 9.65 -22.35
C ASP A 67 -2.82 8.47 -21.59
N LEU A 68 -3.52 7.92 -20.60
CA LEU A 68 -3.13 6.66 -19.94
C LEU A 68 -3.04 5.49 -20.93
N ALA A 69 -3.94 5.40 -21.89
CA ALA A 69 -3.91 4.33 -22.90
C ALA A 69 -2.73 4.48 -23.85
N GLU A 70 -2.39 5.71 -24.26
CA GLU A 70 -1.19 6.00 -25.05
C GLU A 70 0.07 5.65 -24.26
N TYR A 71 0.16 6.08 -23.01
CA TYR A 71 1.27 5.75 -22.10
C TYR A 71 1.46 4.23 -21.95
N VAL A 72 0.41 3.52 -21.52
CA VAL A 72 0.45 2.05 -21.34
C VAL A 72 0.83 1.35 -22.64
N SER A 73 0.31 1.82 -23.78
CA SER A 73 0.64 1.24 -25.08
C SER A 73 2.09 1.45 -25.48
N ALA A 74 2.72 2.55 -25.07
CA ALA A 74 4.12 2.84 -25.34
C ALA A 74 5.07 1.99 -24.48
N VAL A 75 4.78 1.83 -23.18
CA VAL A 75 5.69 1.14 -22.24
C VAL A 75 5.48 -0.38 -22.16
N ALA A 76 4.29 -0.89 -22.50
CA ALA A 76 3.98 -2.32 -22.38
C ALA A 76 4.95 -3.28 -23.11
N PRO A 77 5.40 -3.01 -24.36
CA PRO A 77 6.30 -3.92 -25.08
C PRO A 77 7.64 -4.15 -24.35
N LYS A 78 8.21 -3.09 -23.77
CA LYS A 78 9.45 -3.13 -22.98
C LYS A 78 9.26 -4.05 -21.77
N HIS A 79 8.18 -3.83 -21.01
CA HIS A 79 7.87 -4.61 -19.81
C HIS A 79 7.52 -6.08 -20.09
N ILE A 80 6.82 -6.37 -21.19
CA ILE A 80 6.61 -7.76 -21.65
C ILE A 80 7.95 -8.43 -21.90
N GLN A 81 8.83 -7.79 -22.67
CA GLN A 81 10.13 -8.37 -23.02
C GLN A 81 10.98 -8.61 -21.78
N ASP A 82 11.02 -7.65 -20.84
CA ASP A 82 11.79 -7.76 -19.61
C ASP A 82 11.35 -8.95 -18.75
N ILE A 83 10.04 -9.14 -18.57
CA ILE A 83 9.53 -10.24 -17.75
C ILE A 83 9.69 -11.59 -18.47
N GLN A 84 9.48 -11.66 -19.79
CA GLN A 84 9.75 -12.86 -20.59
C GLN A 84 11.22 -13.29 -20.49
N ASN A 85 12.15 -12.33 -20.55
CA ASN A 85 13.58 -12.60 -20.39
C ASN A 85 13.91 -13.14 -18.99
N LYS A 86 13.32 -12.56 -17.93
CA LYS A 86 13.51 -13.06 -16.55
C LYS A 86 12.97 -14.48 -16.35
N LEU A 87 11.91 -14.84 -17.07
CA LEU A 87 11.25 -16.15 -16.99
C LEU A 87 11.74 -17.16 -18.03
N ASP A 88 12.62 -16.77 -18.96
CA ASP A 88 13.00 -17.58 -20.12
C ASP A 88 11.78 -18.23 -20.82
N TYR A 89 10.72 -17.41 -20.99
CA TYR A 89 9.43 -17.87 -21.47
C TYR A 89 8.78 -16.83 -22.36
N VAL A 90 8.31 -17.26 -23.54
CA VAL A 90 7.66 -16.41 -24.54
C VAL A 90 6.21 -16.85 -24.73
N ILE A 91 5.32 -15.87 -24.79
CA ILE A 91 3.91 -16.09 -25.14
C ILE A 91 3.64 -15.63 -26.58
N ASP A 92 2.90 -16.42 -27.35
CA ASP A 92 2.50 -16.08 -28.72
C ASP A 92 1.09 -15.47 -28.80
N ASP A 93 0.29 -15.66 -27.76
CA ASP A 93 -1.08 -15.16 -27.68
C ASP A 93 -1.15 -13.62 -27.65
N ARG A 94 -2.19 -13.06 -28.26
CA ARG A 94 -2.45 -11.61 -28.27
C ARG A 94 -2.87 -11.14 -26.88
N ILE A 95 -2.20 -10.10 -26.36
CA ILE A 95 -2.48 -9.51 -25.04
C ILE A 95 -3.54 -8.41 -25.14
N GLU A 96 -4.42 -8.31 -24.16
CA GLU A 96 -5.44 -7.25 -24.09
C GLU A 96 -5.25 -6.46 -22.79
N PHE A 97 -4.76 -5.23 -22.90
CA PHE A 97 -4.68 -4.29 -21.79
C PHE A 97 -6.01 -3.58 -21.61
N ILE A 98 -6.53 -3.52 -20.38
CA ILE A 98 -7.78 -2.82 -20.04
C ILE A 98 -7.41 -1.75 -19.03
N VAL A 99 -7.41 -0.50 -19.48
CA VAL A 99 -6.94 0.67 -18.73
C VAL A 99 -8.12 1.41 -18.11
N TYR A 100 -8.03 1.67 -16.80
CA TYR A 100 -9.00 2.46 -16.05
C TYR A 100 -8.40 3.77 -15.54
N ASN A 101 -9.16 4.86 -15.62
CA ASN A 101 -8.72 6.20 -15.21
C ASN A 101 -8.46 6.28 -13.71
N ASN A 102 -9.15 5.47 -12.90
CA ASN A 102 -8.93 5.39 -11.47
C ASN A 102 -9.26 3.98 -10.93
N GLN A 103 -8.78 3.66 -9.73
CA GLN A 103 -9.05 2.38 -9.07
C GLN A 103 -10.55 2.15 -8.81
N SER A 104 -11.33 3.21 -8.62
CA SER A 104 -12.76 3.09 -8.33
C SER A 104 -13.56 2.61 -9.53
N ASP A 105 -13.19 3.06 -10.73
CA ASP A 105 -13.73 2.58 -11.99
C ASP A 105 -13.44 1.10 -12.23
N PHE A 106 -12.20 0.67 -11.95
CA PHE A 106 -11.83 -0.74 -11.95
C PHE A 106 -12.70 -1.57 -10.98
N ARG A 107 -13.02 -1.04 -9.79
CA ARG A 107 -13.84 -1.72 -8.77
C ARG A 107 -15.32 -1.84 -9.15
N GLN A 108 -15.87 -0.90 -9.93
CA GLN A 108 -17.28 -0.95 -10.37
C GLN A 108 -17.46 -1.68 -11.70
N SER A 109 -16.37 -1.85 -12.47
CA SER A 109 -16.41 -2.56 -13.74
C SER A 109 -16.80 -4.03 -13.58
N ASN A 110 -17.62 -4.48 -14.52
CA ASN A 110 -18.03 -5.87 -14.70
C ASN A 110 -17.07 -6.65 -15.63
N LEU A 111 -16.10 -5.97 -16.26
CA LEU A 111 -15.06 -6.62 -17.06
C LEU A 111 -14.08 -7.30 -16.10
N GLY A 112 -14.02 -8.64 -16.14
CA GLY A 112 -13.21 -9.43 -15.19
C GLY A 112 -13.98 -10.04 -14.02
N LEU A 113 -15.32 -10.11 -14.07
CA LEU A 113 -16.18 -10.81 -13.09
C LEU A 113 -15.87 -12.31 -12.91
N VAL A 114 -14.99 -12.87 -13.75
CA VAL A 114 -14.47 -14.22 -13.61
C VAL A 114 -12.96 -14.07 -13.43
N GLY A 115 -12.43 -14.32 -12.24
CA GLY A 115 -11.05 -14.82 -12.10
C GLY A 115 -9.92 -13.94 -11.54
N LEU A 116 -10.11 -12.65 -11.21
CA LEU A 116 -9.00 -11.83 -10.64
C LEU A 116 -8.96 -11.75 -9.12
N GLU A 117 -10.10 -11.90 -8.45
CA GLU A 117 -10.13 -11.94 -6.98
C GLU A 117 -10.15 -13.41 -6.54
N GLY A 118 -9.07 -13.82 -5.87
CA GLY A 118 -8.93 -15.13 -5.27
C GLY A 118 -10.04 -15.39 -4.26
N ASP A 119 -11.13 -15.96 -4.73
CA ASP A 119 -12.04 -16.78 -3.92
C ASP A 119 -12.17 -18.11 -4.67
N VAL A 120 -11.45 -19.11 -4.18
CA VAL A 120 -11.72 -20.52 -4.51
C VAL A 120 -13.12 -20.83 -4.00
N GLN A 121 -14.14 -20.67 -4.83
CA GLN A 121 -15.46 -21.25 -4.58
C GLN A 121 -15.64 -22.50 -5.44
N ILE A 122 -15.46 -23.63 -4.76
CA ILE A 122 -15.75 -24.99 -5.19
C ILE A 122 -17.19 -25.02 -5.70
N GLY A 123 -17.36 -25.13 -7.02
CA GLY A 123 -18.68 -25.13 -7.64
C GLY A 123 -18.63 -25.00 -9.17
N GLY A 124 -17.98 -25.96 -9.82
CA GLY A 124 -17.96 -26.21 -11.27
C GLY A 124 -18.69 -25.22 -12.19
N SER A 125 -17.97 -24.19 -12.65
CA SER A 125 -18.16 -23.54 -13.95
C SER A 125 -16.88 -22.74 -14.26
N ALA A 126 -16.46 -22.77 -15.53
CA ALA A 126 -15.10 -22.48 -15.97
C ALA A 126 -14.56 -21.10 -15.55
N GLN A 127 -13.37 -21.10 -14.96
CA GLN A 127 -12.56 -19.91 -14.69
C GLN A 127 -11.95 -19.39 -16.01
N ILE A 128 -12.01 -18.09 -16.27
CA ILE A 128 -11.27 -17.42 -17.34
C ILE A 128 -10.47 -16.28 -16.71
N VAL A 129 -9.14 -16.28 -16.82
CA VAL A 129 -8.37 -15.06 -17.10
C VAL A 129 -7.32 -15.46 -18.13
N GLY A 130 -7.62 -15.15 -19.40
CA GLY A 130 -6.71 -15.40 -20.53
C GLY A 130 -5.61 -14.35 -20.59
N THR A 131 -5.31 -13.88 -21.80
CA THR A 131 -4.31 -12.84 -22.06
C THR A 131 -4.74 -11.40 -21.72
N LYS A 132 -5.64 -11.24 -20.73
CA LYS A 132 -6.15 -9.93 -20.32
C LYS A 132 -5.36 -9.39 -19.13
N VAL A 133 -4.89 -8.15 -19.24
CA VAL A 133 -4.15 -7.44 -18.19
C VAL A 133 -4.93 -6.19 -17.81
N PHE A 134 -5.28 -6.06 -16.54
CA PHE A 134 -6.07 -4.94 -16.02
C PHE A 134 -5.14 -3.93 -15.34
N VAL A 135 -5.26 -2.66 -15.72
CA VAL A 135 -4.40 -1.58 -15.26
C VAL A 135 -5.27 -0.42 -14.83
N TYR A 136 -4.96 0.21 -13.70
CA TYR A 136 -5.68 1.39 -13.23
C TYR A 136 -4.69 2.44 -12.73
N PHE A 137 -5.03 3.72 -12.91
CA PHE A 137 -4.21 4.82 -12.43
C PHE A 137 -4.58 5.20 -10.99
N ASN A 138 -3.57 5.54 -10.20
CA ASN A 138 -3.71 5.93 -8.79
C ASN A 138 -3.17 7.33 -8.50
N GLY A 139 -2.81 8.08 -9.54
CA GLY A 139 -2.15 9.36 -9.44
C GLY A 139 -0.63 9.29 -9.49
N ASP A 140 -0.03 8.18 -9.91
CA ASP A 140 1.43 8.03 -10.01
C ASP A 140 1.74 7.07 -11.17
N HIS A 141 2.49 7.55 -12.17
CA HIS A 141 2.87 6.77 -13.34
C HIS A 141 3.86 5.64 -13.01
N ALA A 142 4.72 5.81 -11.99
CA ALA A 142 5.61 4.74 -11.54
C ALA A 142 4.80 3.57 -10.93
N GLU A 143 3.74 3.88 -10.17
CA GLU A 143 2.81 2.86 -9.67
C GLU A 143 1.97 2.24 -10.79
N LEU A 144 1.55 3.02 -11.79
CA LEU A 144 0.86 2.51 -13.00
C LEU A 144 1.71 1.46 -13.73
N GLU A 145 2.99 1.76 -13.94
CA GLU A 145 3.94 0.82 -14.53
C GLU A 145 4.18 -0.42 -13.67
N ARG A 146 4.22 -0.24 -12.33
CA ARG A 146 4.32 -1.37 -11.40
C ARG A 146 3.10 -2.29 -11.52
N ILE A 147 1.88 -1.75 -11.56
CA ILE A 147 0.64 -2.52 -11.76
C ILE A 147 0.63 -3.23 -13.12
N LEU A 148 1.05 -2.55 -14.17
CA LEU A 148 1.17 -3.13 -15.52
C LEU A 148 2.14 -4.33 -15.52
N ARG A 149 3.33 -4.16 -14.94
CA ARG A 149 4.31 -5.24 -14.77
C ARG A 149 3.76 -6.39 -13.93
N GLU A 150 3.03 -6.10 -12.84
CA GLU A 150 2.36 -7.11 -12.02
C GLU A 150 1.37 -7.94 -12.84
N GLY A 151 0.53 -7.28 -13.62
CA GLY A 151 -0.45 -7.94 -14.48
C GLY A 151 0.20 -8.81 -15.56
N ILE A 152 1.28 -8.33 -16.20
CA ILE A 152 2.06 -9.09 -17.18
C ILE A 152 2.72 -10.31 -16.52
N ALA A 153 3.40 -10.13 -15.39
CA ALA A 153 4.06 -11.21 -14.66
C ALA A 153 3.06 -12.28 -14.22
N ARG A 154 1.92 -11.86 -13.67
CA ARG A 154 0.84 -12.76 -13.28
C ARG A 154 0.33 -13.58 -14.46
N MET A 155 0.06 -12.93 -15.59
CA MET A 155 -0.40 -13.60 -16.81
C MET A 155 0.63 -14.63 -17.31
N LEU A 156 1.92 -14.25 -17.40
CA LEU A 156 2.97 -15.15 -17.87
C LEU A 156 3.17 -16.34 -16.92
N ILE A 157 3.21 -16.12 -15.61
CA ILE A 157 3.32 -17.20 -14.61
C ILE A 157 2.12 -18.13 -14.68
N GLN A 158 0.90 -17.59 -14.82
CA GLN A 158 -0.30 -18.41 -14.98
C GLN A 158 -0.25 -19.25 -16.25
N ASN A 159 0.18 -18.69 -17.37
CA ASN A 159 0.34 -19.45 -18.62
C ASN A 159 1.41 -20.54 -18.48
N MET A 160 2.57 -20.22 -17.89
CA MET A 160 3.63 -21.20 -17.64
C MET A 160 3.14 -22.39 -16.81
N LEU A 161 2.43 -22.13 -15.71
CA LEU A 161 2.01 -23.14 -14.73
C LEU A 161 0.78 -23.94 -15.16
N TYR A 162 -0.22 -23.27 -15.75
CA TYR A 162 -1.53 -23.87 -16.04
C TYR A 162 -1.75 -24.15 -17.53
N GLY A 163 -0.97 -23.53 -18.42
CA GLY A 163 -1.11 -23.62 -19.88
C GLY A 163 -1.92 -22.45 -20.47
N GLY A 164 -1.81 -22.24 -21.78
CA GLY A 164 -2.54 -21.19 -22.51
C GLY A 164 -3.96 -21.59 -22.94
N ASP A 165 -4.26 -22.89 -23.04
CA ASP A 165 -5.60 -23.39 -23.39
C ASP A 165 -6.43 -23.68 -22.13
N TRP A 166 -7.70 -23.28 -22.14
CA TRP A 166 -8.64 -23.45 -21.03
C TRP A 166 -8.81 -24.92 -20.61
N LYS A 167 -8.65 -25.87 -21.53
CA LYS A 167 -8.66 -27.31 -21.21
C LYS A 167 -7.48 -27.73 -20.35
N GLU A 168 -6.30 -27.16 -20.62
CA GLU A 168 -5.09 -27.40 -19.82
C GLU A 168 -5.21 -26.73 -18.46
N VAL A 169 -5.73 -25.49 -18.44
CA VAL A 169 -5.95 -24.73 -17.20
C VAL A 169 -6.85 -25.51 -16.25
N VAL A 170 -8.00 -26.01 -16.72
CA VAL A 170 -8.93 -26.79 -15.89
C VAL A 170 -8.31 -28.10 -15.40
N LYS A 171 -7.51 -28.77 -16.23
CA LYS A 171 -6.81 -30.00 -15.85
C LYS A 171 -5.75 -29.73 -14.80
N ASN A 172 -4.95 -28.69 -14.97
CA ASN A 172 -3.81 -28.38 -14.11
C ASN A 172 -4.24 -27.73 -12.80
N SER A 173 -5.28 -26.88 -12.80
CA SER A 173 -5.81 -26.24 -11.58
C SER A 173 -6.40 -27.25 -10.59
N ALA A 174 -6.97 -28.36 -11.07
CA ALA A 174 -7.43 -29.45 -10.22
C ALA A 174 -6.28 -30.25 -9.56
N LEU A 175 -5.06 -30.13 -10.07
CA LEU A 175 -3.92 -30.98 -9.72
C LEU A 175 -2.76 -30.21 -9.07
N LEU A 176 -2.73 -28.88 -9.21
CA LEU A 176 -1.73 -27.98 -8.65
C LEU A 176 -2.36 -27.14 -7.55
N ASN A 177 -1.96 -27.39 -6.30
CA ASN A 177 -2.26 -26.50 -5.19
C ASN A 177 -1.01 -25.71 -4.83
N LEU A 178 -0.97 -24.43 -5.20
CA LEU A 178 0.17 -23.55 -4.98
C LEU A 178 -0.11 -22.59 -3.81
N PRO A 179 0.81 -22.46 -2.85
CA PRO A 179 0.64 -21.51 -1.76
C PRO A 179 0.85 -20.07 -2.25
N ASN A 180 0.15 -19.11 -1.63
CA ASN A 180 0.17 -17.69 -2.05
C ASN A 180 1.59 -17.10 -2.06
N TRP A 181 2.44 -17.48 -1.09
CA TRP A 181 3.83 -17.01 -1.05
C TRP A 181 4.64 -17.42 -2.29
N TYR A 182 4.29 -18.53 -2.94
CA TYR A 182 5.02 -19.01 -4.11
C TYR A 182 4.70 -18.14 -5.33
N VAL A 183 3.41 -17.96 -5.64
CA VAL A 183 2.97 -17.23 -6.84
C VAL A 183 3.05 -15.72 -6.62
N ASP A 184 2.38 -15.18 -5.59
CA ASP A 184 2.34 -13.74 -5.37
C ASP A 184 3.70 -13.20 -4.95
N GLY A 185 4.48 -14.00 -4.22
CA GLY A 185 5.87 -13.69 -3.91
C GLY A 185 6.78 -13.64 -5.13
N LEU A 186 6.61 -14.56 -6.07
CA LEU A 186 7.40 -14.56 -7.30
C LEU A 186 7.03 -13.35 -8.17
N ILE A 187 5.73 -13.06 -8.29
CA ILE A 187 5.24 -11.89 -9.00
C ILE A 187 5.87 -10.62 -8.40
N SER A 188 5.81 -10.45 -7.08
CA SER A 188 6.42 -9.32 -6.40
C SER A 188 7.93 -9.26 -6.65
N TYR A 189 8.65 -10.40 -6.61
CA TYR A 189 10.10 -10.46 -6.91
C TYR A 189 10.45 -10.07 -8.35
N LEU A 190 9.61 -10.41 -9.33
CA LEU A 190 9.85 -10.08 -10.74
C LEU A 190 9.58 -8.61 -11.07
N VAL A 191 8.68 -7.98 -10.31
CA VAL A 191 8.09 -6.67 -10.59
C VAL A 191 8.72 -5.57 -9.75
N ASP A 192 8.87 -5.82 -8.45
CA ASP A 192 9.30 -4.83 -7.48
C ASP A 192 10.82 -4.89 -7.26
N ASP A 193 11.43 -3.73 -7.03
CA ASP A 193 12.80 -3.66 -6.51
C ASP A 193 12.81 -3.97 -5.00
N TRP A 194 14.00 -4.04 -4.40
CA TRP A 194 14.12 -4.10 -2.94
C TRP A 194 13.79 -2.72 -2.32
N THR A 195 12.50 -2.39 -2.24
CA THR A 195 12.01 -1.07 -1.78
C THR A 195 12.07 -0.92 -0.25
N PRO A 196 11.99 0.32 0.28
CA PRO A 196 11.91 0.56 1.72
C PRO A 196 10.75 -0.19 2.40
N GLU A 197 9.58 -0.28 1.75
CA GLU A 197 8.43 -1.00 2.29
C GLU A 197 8.71 -2.52 2.37
N ILE A 198 9.11 -3.14 1.26
CA ILE A 198 9.38 -4.59 1.23
C ILE A 198 10.46 -4.93 2.25
N ARG A 199 11.54 -4.14 2.31
CA ARG A 199 12.62 -4.30 3.29
C ARG A 199 12.06 -4.36 4.71
N ASP A 200 11.23 -3.40 5.11
CA ASP A 200 10.73 -3.32 6.49
C ASP A 200 9.75 -4.44 6.83
N ARG A 201 8.89 -4.82 5.88
CA ARG A 201 7.97 -5.95 6.05
C ARG A 201 8.74 -7.24 6.26
N VAL A 202 9.81 -7.44 5.50
CA VAL A 202 10.71 -8.58 5.66
C VAL A 202 11.48 -8.49 6.97
N ALA A 203 12.02 -7.32 7.33
CA ALA A 203 12.71 -7.12 8.62
C ALA A 203 11.83 -7.48 9.81
N ASP A 204 10.57 -7.06 9.80
CA ASP A 204 9.59 -7.42 10.84
C ASP A 204 9.22 -8.91 10.80
N GLY A 205 9.02 -9.48 9.61
CA GLY A 205 8.77 -10.92 9.42
C GLY A 205 9.87 -11.80 10.03
N ILE A 206 11.13 -11.44 9.79
CA ILE A 206 12.32 -12.12 10.31
C ILE A 206 12.47 -11.88 11.81
N ARG A 207 12.34 -10.63 12.28
CA ARG A 207 12.49 -10.26 13.71
C ARG A 207 11.50 -10.97 14.62
N TYR A 208 10.26 -11.14 14.17
CA TYR A 208 9.21 -11.81 14.94
C TYR A 208 9.07 -13.30 14.63
N ASP A 209 10.03 -13.88 13.88
CA ASP A 209 10.05 -15.30 13.52
C ASP A 209 8.76 -15.78 12.84
N ARG A 210 8.11 -14.90 12.05
CA ARG A 210 6.90 -15.24 11.30
C ARG A 210 7.22 -16.03 10.02
N TYR A 211 8.41 -15.82 9.46
CA TYR A 211 8.83 -16.43 8.20
C TYR A 211 9.51 -17.79 8.38
N SER A 212 9.51 -18.36 9.58
CA SER A 212 9.88 -19.77 9.77
C SER A 212 8.80 -20.75 9.26
N HIS A 213 7.56 -20.28 9.05
CA HIS A 213 6.42 -21.12 8.66
C HIS A 213 5.53 -20.43 7.61
N PHE A 214 5.99 -20.39 6.35
CA PHE A 214 5.34 -19.70 5.24
C PHE A 214 3.87 -20.09 5.01
N ASN A 215 3.50 -21.35 5.26
CA ASN A 215 2.14 -21.85 5.01
C ASN A 215 1.06 -21.34 6.01
N ARG A 216 1.44 -20.52 7.00
CA ARG A 216 0.51 -19.94 8.00
C ARG A 216 0.33 -18.43 7.87
N LEU A 217 0.98 -17.82 6.88
CA LEU A 217 0.94 -16.38 6.68
C LEU A 217 -0.42 -15.93 6.14
N SER A 218 -0.80 -14.69 6.46
CA SER A 218 -1.90 -14.03 5.74
C SER A 218 -1.51 -13.75 4.28
N ASP A 219 -2.47 -13.42 3.42
CA ASP A 219 -2.21 -13.19 1.99
C ASP A 219 -1.19 -12.07 1.75
N GLN A 220 -1.35 -10.93 2.43
CA GLN A 220 -0.40 -9.80 2.33
C GLN A 220 1.00 -10.17 2.85
N GLU A 221 1.08 -10.89 3.97
CA GLU A 221 2.37 -11.34 4.50
C GLU A 221 3.04 -12.37 3.61
N SER A 222 2.24 -13.18 2.91
CA SER A 222 2.72 -14.22 1.99
C SER A 222 3.45 -13.62 0.80
N ALA A 223 2.96 -12.51 0.24
CA ALA A 223 3.65 -11.81 -0.85
C ALA A 223 5.04 -11.32 -0.41
N TYR A 224 5.16 -10.64 0.74
CA TYR A 224 6.45 -10.14 1.25
C TYR A 224 7.43 -11.26 1.63
N ALA A 225 6.95 -12.32 2.28
CA ALA A 225 7.78 -13.48 2.59
C ALA A 225 8.23 -14.18 1.30
N GLY A 226 7.30 -14.33 0.36
CA GLY A 226 7.53 -14.90 -0.95
C GLY A 226 8.57 -14.10 -1.75
N PHE A 227 8.47 -12.78 -1.77
CA PHE A 227 9.50 -11.91 -2.35
C PHE A 227 10.87 -12.22 -1.75
N SER A 228 10.97 -12.27 -0.42
CA SER A 228 12.26 -12.42 0.26
C SER A 228 12.90 -13.78 -0.01
N ILE A 229 12.11 -14.86 -0.10
CA ILE A 229 12.62 -16.20 -0.42
C ILE A 229 13.06 -16.30 -1.88
N TRP A 230 12.31 -15.75 -2.84
CA TRP A 230 12.71 -15.74 -4.26
C TRP A 230 13.96 -14.90 -4.49
N ARG A 231 14.06 -13.76 -3.82
CA ARG A 231 15.28 -12.95 -3.82
C ARG A 231 16.46 -13.72 -3.23
N TYR A 232 16.28 -14.37 -2.07
CA TYR A 232 17.31 -15.22 -1.48
C TYR A 232 17.76 -16.33 -2.44
N ILE A 233 16.81 -16.97 -3.14
CA ILE A 233 17.13 -17.99 -4.13
C ILE A 233 17.96 -17.39 -5.28
N SER A 234 17.58 -16.22 -5.77
CA SER A 234 18.35 -15.53 -6.81
C SER A 234 19.75 -15.14 -6.34
N ASP A 235 19.89 -14.61 -5.12
CA ASP A 235 21.15 -14.16 -4.56
C ASP A 235 22.12 -15.32 -4.26
N VAL A 236 21.59 -16.50 -3.90
CA VAL A 236 22.40 -17.68 -3.52
C VAL A 236 22.61 -18.68 -4.65
N TYR A 237 21.57 -18.97 -5.43
CA TYR A 237 21.59 -20.00 -6.48
C TYR A 237 21.58 -19.42 -7.90
N GLY A 238 21.38 -18.10 -8.05
CA GLY A 238 21.28 -17.40 -9.33
C GLY A 238 19.85 -17.35 -9.87
N SER A 239 19.48 -16.25 -10.54
CA SER A 239 18.12 -16.04 -11.06
C SER A 239 17.67 -17.09 -12.09
N SER A 240 18.60 -17.72 -12.82
CA SER A 240 18.30 -18.72 -13.86
C SER A 240 17.67 -20.02 -13.33
N VAL A 241 17.72 -20.28 -12.02
CA VAL A 241 17.07 -21.47 -11.44
C VAL A 241 15.55 -21.29 -11.30
N ILE A 242 15.06 -20.05 -11.22
CA ILE A 242 13.64 -19.73 -11.00
C ILE A 242 12.73 -20.34 -12.08
N PRO A 243 12.95 -20.11 -13.39
CA PRO A 243 12.08 -20.71 -14.41
C PRO A 243 12.14 -22.24 -14.42
N ASN A 244 13.31 -22.82 -14.09
CA ASN A 244 13.45 -24.27 -13.94
C ASN A 244 12.62 -24.81 -12.76
N ILE A 245 12.58 -24.08 -11.64
CA ILE A 245 11.73 -24.45 -10.49
C ILE A 245 10.26 -24.45 -10.91
N LEU A 246 9.79 -23.41 -11.62
CA LEU A 246 8.41 -23.35 -12.14
C LEU A 246 8.10 -24.55 -13.04
N TYR A 247 9.00 -24.85 -13.98
CA TYR A 247 8.86 -25.97 -14.90
C TYR A 247 8.77 -27.32 -14.16
N MET A 248 9.66 -27.55 -13.19
CA MET A 248 9.68 -28.79 -12.40
C MET A 248 8.49 -28.88 -11.45
N THR A 249 8.03 -27.77 -10.87
CA THR A 249 6.80 -27.74 -10.06
C THR A 249 5.59 -28.13 -10.90
N ARG A 250 5.47 -27.61 -12.12
CA ARG A 250 4.40 -28.00 -13.05
C ARG A 250 4.46 -29.48 -13.42
N LEU A 251 5.64 -29.97 -13.79
CA LEU A 251 5.85 -31.35 -14.23
C LEU A 251 5.56 -32.37 -13.11
N SER A 252 6.09 -32.11 -11.91
CA SER A 252 5.92 -32.99 -10.74
C SER A 252 4.57 -32.82 -10.03
N ARG A 253 3.87 -31.72 -10.31
CA ARG A 253 2.65 -31.29 -9.62
C ARG A 253 2.82 -31.07 -8.12
N ASN A 254 4.02 -30.67 -7.72
CA ASN A 254 4.38 -30.53 -6.33
C ASN A 254 5.44 -29.44 -6.17
N VAL A 255 5.18 -28.49 -5.26
CA VAL A 255 6.06 -27.35 -5.01
C VAL A 255 7.41 -27.81 -4.48
N GLU A 256 7.42 -28.65 -3.44
CA GLU A 256 8.63 -29.22 -2.81
C GLU A 256 9.55 -29.87 -3.85
N SER A 257 8.97 -30.70 -4.73
CA SER A 257 9.70 -31.42 -5.77
C SER A 257 10.37 -30.46 -6.77
N GLY A 258 9.73 -29.32 -7.07
CA GLY A 258 10.31 -28.29 -7.92
C GLY A 258 11.64 -27.75 -7.37
N PHE A 259 11.69 -27.45 -6.08
CA PHE A 259 12.93 -26.99 -5.42
C PHE A 259 13.97 -28.11 -5.32
N ILE A 260 13.57 -29.31 -4.86
CA ILE A 260 14.49 -30.44 -4.70
C ILE A 260 15.15 -30.81 -6.02
N PHE A 261 14.42 -30.85 -7.14
CA PHE A 261 15.00 -31.26 -8.42
C PHE A 261 15.92 -30.22 -9.04
N VAL A 262 15.78 -28.94 -8.71
CA VAL A 262 16.56 -27.86 -9.32
C VAL A 262 17.74 -27.43 -8.46
N ILE A 263 17.50 -27.18 -7.16
CA ILE A 263 18.53 -26.69 -6.24
C ILE A 263 19.01 -27.74 -5.22
N GLY A 264 18.36 -28.92 -5.16
CA GLY A 264 18.79 -30.01 -4.29
C GLY A 264 18.49 -29.80 -2.80
N VAL A 265 17.66 -28.81 -2.44
CA VAL A 265 17.37 -28.41 -1.07
C VAL A 265 15.87 -28.56 -0.78
N PRO A 266 15.47 -29.29 0.29
CA PRO A 266 14.08 -29.32 0.76
C PRO A 266 13.61 -27.97 1.29
N LEU A 267 12.31 -27.66 1.21
CA LEU A 267 11.76 -26.35 1.59
C LEU A 267 12.01 -26.00 3.06
N ASP A 268 11.87 -26.95 3.98
CA ASP A 268 12.07 -26.68 5.41
C ASP A 268 13.48 -26.15 5.69
N ARG A 269 14.49 -26.76 5.05
CA ARG A 269 15.88 -26.32 5.15
C ARG A 269 16.10 -24.98 4.45
N LEU A 270 15.46 -24.78 3.29
CA LEU A 270 15.53 -23.51 2.56
C LEU A 270 14.98 -22.35 3.41
N PHE A 271 13.87 -22.54 4.12
CA PHE A 271 13.28 -21.53 5.01
C PHE A 271 14.20 -21.21 6.20
N GLU A 272 14.85 -22.22 6.80
CA GLU A 272 15.84 -22.01 7.86
C GLU A 272 17.05 -21.19 7.37
N GLU A 273 17.63 -21.56 6.23
CA GLU A 273 18.79 -20.87 5.66
C GLU A 273 18.45 -19.42 5.25
N HIS A 274 17.25 -19.20 4.70
CA HIS A 274 16.69 -17.87 4.42
C HIS A 274 16.54 -17.01 5.70
N GLN A 275 15.99 -17.59 6.77
CA GLN A 275 15.82 -16.88 8.06
C GLN A 275 17.17 -16.42 8.62
N ILE A 276 18.20 -17.28 8.54
CA ILE A 276 19.56 -16.96 9.00
C ILE A 276 20.18 -15.87 8.12
N TYR A 277 20.04 -15.99 6.79
CA TYR A 277 20.56 -15.02 5.83
C TYR A 277 20.04 -13.61 6.14
N TYR A 278 18.73 -13.42 6.24
CA TYR A 278 18.16 -12.11 6.51
C TYR A 278 18.39 -11.63 7.94
N SER A 279 18.45 -12.52 8.92
CA SER A 279 18.82 -12.14 10.30
C SER A 279 20.20 -11.49 10.32
N ASN A 280 21.18 -12.06 9.59
CA ASN A 280 22.52 -11.49 9.48
C ASN A 280 22.53 -10.17 8.69
N TYR A 281 21.80 -10.12 7.57
CA TYR A 281 21.65 -8.91 6.76
C TYR A 281 21.12 -7.73 7.59
N PHE A 282 20.02 -7.92 8.33
CA PHE A 282 19.42 -6.84 9.11
C PHE A 282 20.27 -6.43 10.32
N ASN A 283 20.92 -7.38 10.98
CA ASN A 283 21.84 -7.09 12.08
C ASN A 283 23.02 -6.21 11.63
N GLN A 284 23.55 -6.42 10.43
CA GLN A 284 24.61 -5.58 9.86
C GLN A 284 24.07 -4.21 9.43
N SER A 285 22.91 -4.17 8.77
CA SER A 285 22.30 -2.92 8.29
C SER A 285 21.85 -1.98 9.41
N GLY A 286 21.64 -2.48 10.63
CA GLY A 286 21.21 -1.68 11.79
C GLY A 286 22.35 -0.98 12.53
N ILE A 287 23.62 -1.26 12.21
CA ILE A 287 24.77 -0.71 12.95
C ILE A 287 24.82 0.81 12.80
N GLY A 288 24.86 1.54 13.92
CA GLY A 288 24.95 3.01 13.94
C GLY A 288 23.63 3.74 13.70
N ARG A 289 22.53 3.01 13.53
CA ARG A 289 21.16 3.53 13.51
C ARG A 289 20.58 3.52 14.92
N LYS A 290 19.77 4.52 15.24
CA LYS A 290 19.12 4.67 16.55
C LYS A 290 17.85 5.48 16.38
N ASN A 291 16.72 4.91 16.79
CA ASN A 291 15.45 5.63 16.80
C ASN A 291 15.51 6.82 17.77
N PRO A 292 14.93 7.98 17.43
CA PRO A 292 14.86 9.13 18.32
C PRO A 292 14.02 8.81 19.57
N ASP A 293 14.36 9.45 20.69
CA ASP A 293 13.65 9.29 21.96
C ASP A 293 12.33 10.10 21.93
N LEU A 294 11.27 9.51 21.36
CA LEU A 294 9.94 10.13 21.22
C LEU A 294 8.96 9.74 22.35
N GLU A 295 7.96 10.60 22.58
CA GLU A 295 6.82 10.27 23.46
C GLU A 295 6.05 9.06 22.89
N ARG A 296 5.90 8.01 23.71
CA ARG A 296 5.15 6.80 23.31
C ARG A 296 3.68 6.95 23.68
N ILE A 297 2.83 7.11 22.67
CA ILE A 297 1.38 7.09 22.80
C ILE A 297 0.87 5.75 22.28
N SER A 298 0.07 5.06 23.08
CA SER A 298 -0.51 3.77 22.70
C SER A 298 -1.98 3.92 22.35
N ILE A 299 -2.41 3.30 21.25
CA ILE A 299 -3.83 3.14 20.88
C ILE A 299 -4.21 1.66 20.93
N LYS A 300 -5.47 1.38 21.23
CA LYS A 300 -6.00 0.01 21.11
C LYS A 300 -6.32 -0.28 19.64
N THR A 301 -5.51 -1.10 19.00
CA THR A 301 -5.71 -1.53 17.60
C THR A 301 -6.53 -2.83 17.49
N ARG A 302 -7.00 -3.12 16.29
CA ARG A 302 -7.58 -4.41 15.89
C ARG A 302 -6.82 -4.92 14.67
N SER A 303 -6.48 -6.21 14.64
CA SER A 303 -5.69 -6.81 13.55
C SER A 303 -6.34 -6.73 12.18
N GLN A 304 -7.68 -6.76 12.11
CA GLN A 304 -8.46 -6.68 10.86
C GLN A 304 -8.65 -5.23 10.37
N ARG A 305 -7.94 -4.27 10.95
CA ARG A 305 -8.07 -2.84 10.62
C ARG A 305 -6.73 -2.26 10.26
N ILE A 306 -6.76 -1.45 9.23
CA ILE A 306 -5.62 -0.65 8.78
C ILE A 306 -5.80 0.74 9.36
N TYR A 307 -4.72 1.28 9.91
CA TYR A 307 -4.70 2.59 10.55
C TYR A 307 -3.74 3.47 9.78
N SER A 308 -4.20 4.66 9.43
CA SER A 308 -3.47 5.62 8.59
C SER A 308 -3.87 7.06 8.91
N GLN A 309 -3.22 8.01 8.27
CA GLN A 309 -3.48 9.45 8.33
C GLN A 309 -3.47 9.99 9.76
N PHE A 310 -2.43 9.65 10.52
CA PHE A 310 -2.21 10.25 11.83
C PHE A 310 -1.77 11.71 11.69
N LYS A 311 -2.58 12.65 12.18
CA LYS A 311 -2.28 14.10 12.13
C LYS A 311 -2.50 14.74 13.49
N LEU A 312 -1.51 15.48 13.98
CA LEU A 312 -1.59 16.27 15.20
C LEU A 312 -2.27 17.61 14.90
N SER A 313 -3.11 18.09 15.80
CA SER A 313 -3.60 19.46 15.72
C SER A 313 -2.42 20.44 15.87
N PRO A 314 -2.49 21.64 15.28
CA PRO A 314 -1.42 22.63 15.37
C PRO A 314 -0.97 22.91 16.80
N ASP A 315 -1.93 23.04 17.73
CA ASP A 315 -1.64 23.26 19.15
C ASP A 315 -1.10 22.02 19.90
N GLY A 316 -1.08 20.84 19.27
CA GLY A 316 -0.61 19.58 19.82
C GLY A 316 -1.50 19.00 20.93
N LYS A 317 -2.73 19.49 21.08
CA LYS A 317 -3.69 19.04 22.10
C LYS A 317 -4.58 17.92 21.62
N GLN A 318 -4.77 17.78 20.31
CA GLN A 318 -5.60 16.75 19.70
C GLN A 318 -4.84 16.01 18.59
N ALA A 319 -5.34 14.84 18.24
CA ALA A 319 -4.87 14.10 17.07
C ALA A 319 -6.06 13.49 16.31
N ALA A 320 -5.92 13.37 15.01
CA ALA A 320 -6.82 12.63 14.14
C ALA A 320 -6.15 11.33 13.66
N LEU A 321 -6.96 10.30 13.43
CA LEU A 321 -6.52 9.01 12.88
C LEU A 321 -7.64 8.35 12.07
N VAL A 322 -7.30 7.73 10.95
CA VAL A 322 -8.20 6.92 10.14
C VAL A 322 -8.09 5.45 10.53
N SER A 323 -9.22 4.74 10.51
CA SER A 323 -9.22 3.28 10.51
C SER A 323 -10.06 2.76 9.35
N ASN A 324 -9.49 1.89 8.51
CA ASN A 324 -10.17 1.19 7.43
C ASN A 324 -10.41 -0.28 7.81
N GLU A 325 -11.60 -0.80 7.49
CA GLU A 325 -11.98 -2.20 7.71
C GLU A 325 -12.81 -2.66 6.50
N LEU A 326 -12.20 -3.39 5.56
CA LEU A 326 -12.84 -3.85 4.33
C LEU A 326 -13.50 -2.70 3.54
N GLY A 327 -12.82 -1.56 3.41
CA GLY A 327 -13.29 -0.39 2.64
C GLY A 327 -14.14 0.58 3.45
N GLN A 328 -14.67 0.16 4.60
CA GLN A 328 -15.37 1.06 5.50
C GLN A 328 -14.40 1.81 6.42
N TYR A 329 -14.13 3.06 6.08
CA TYR A 329 -13.27 3.91 6.88
C TYR A 329 -14.03 4.70 7.96
N ARG A 330 -13.28 5.09 8.99
CA ARG A 330 -13.74 5.91 10.12
C ARG A 330 -12.65 6.90 10.50
N ILE A 331 -13.03 8.14 10.76
CA ILE A 331 -12.11 9.16 11.29
C ILE A 331 -12.35 9.27 12.80
N HIS A 332 -11.27 9.20 13.56
CA HIS A 332 -11.26 9.28 15.02
C HIS A 332 -10.47 10.49 15.49
N LEU A 333 -10.95 11.16 16.52
CA LEU A 333 -10.24 12.19 17.27
C LEU A 333 -9.74 11.65 18.61
N MET A 334 -8.59 12.14 19.04
CA MET A 334 -7.94 11.83 20.31
C MET A 334 -7.64 13.11 21.07
N ASP A 335 -7.88 13.11 22.38
CA ASP A 335 -7.54 14.21 23.28
C ASP A 335 -6.21 13.89 23.98
N LEU A 336 -5.13 14.54 23.51
CA LEU A 336 -3.78 14.33 24.00
C LEU A 336 -3.53 15.01 25.33
N ASP A 337 -4.19 16.14 25.61
CA ASP A 337 -4.05 16.85 26.88
C ASP A 337 -4.69 16.06 28.03
N GLU A 338 -5.90 15.53 27.82
CA GLU A 338 -6.54 14.65 28.79
C GLU A 338 -5.67 13.40 29.02
N TYR A 339 -5.10 12.83 27.96
CA TYR A 339 -4.21 11.68 28.02
C TYR A 339 -2.95 11.97 28.83
N ARG A 340 -2.20 13.02 28.49
CA ARG A 340 -0.97 13.44 29.20
C ARG A 340 -1.26 13.71 30.67
N ARG A 341 -2.39 14.33 30.99
CA ARG A 341 -2.82 14.55 32.39
C ARG A 341 -2.99 13.21 33.12
N ILE A 342 -3.70 12.25 32.54
CA ILE A 342 -3.92 10.92 33.15
C ILE A 342 -2.61 10.15 33.28
N GLU A 343 -1.76 10.16 32.25
CA GLU A 343 -0.46 9.47 32.24
C GLU A 343 0.52 10.07 33.25
N SER A 344 0.52 11.39 33.46
CA SER A 344 1.36 12.03 34.47
C SER A 344 1.07 11.53 35.88
N VAL A 345 -0.22 11.32 36.21
CA VAL A 345 -0.65 10.77 37.50
C VAL A 345 -0.21 9.31 37.62
N ARG A 346 -0.46 8.51 36.58
CA ARG A 346 -0.07 7.09 36.55
C ARG A 346 1.42 6.87 36.66
N ARG A 347 2.23 7.69 35.98
CA ARG A 347 3.69 7.60 36.04
C ARG A 347 4.20 7.92 37.44
N ARG A 348 3.68 8.97 38.09
CA ARG A 348 4.01 9.30 39.49
C ARG A 348 3.64 8.16 40.45
N GLU A 349 2.48 7.54 40.27
CA GLU A 349 2.07 6.38 41.07
C GLU A 349 3.00 5.18 40.86
N TYR A 350 3.40 4.92 39.61
CA TYR A 350 4.34 3.85 39.28
C TYR A 350 5.73 4.10 39.91
N GLU A 351 6.27 5.30 39.78
CA GLU A 351 7.57 5.68 40.35
C GLU A 351 7.55 5.58 41.89
N ALA A 352 6.46 6.02 42.54
CA ALA A 352 6.30 5.87 43.98
C ALA A 352 6.26 4.40 44.42
N LYS A 353 5.58 3.53 43.64
CA LYS A 353 5.53 2.08 43.88
C LYS A 353 6.89 1.41 43.66
N LYS A 354 7.60 1.78 42.60
CA LYS A 354 8.95 1.30 42.28
C LYS A 354 9.95 1.69 43.37
N LYS A 355 9.98 2.97 43.78
CA LYS A 355 10.85 3.44 44.88
C LYS A 355 10.60 2.69 46.19
N LYS A 356 9.33 2.40 46.53
CA LYS A 356 8.98 1.58 47.70
C LYS A 356 9.48 0.14 47.58
N TYR A 357 9.45 -0.44 46.37
CA TYR A 357 9.97 -1.77 46.10
C TYR A 357 11.50 -1.81 46.22
N ASP A 358 12.19 -0.89 45.54
CA ASP A 358 13.66 -0.79 45.55
C ASP A 358 14.19 -0.58 46.97
N LEU A 359 13.51 0.25 47.78
CA LEU A 359 13.84 0.42 49.21
C LEU A 359 13.69 -0.89 50.00
N LYS A 360 12.62 -1.67 49.75
CA LYS A 360 12.41 -2.97 50.40
C LYS A 360 13.45 -4.01 49.98
N GLU A 361 13.84 -4.05 48.71
CA GLU A 361 14.92 -4.91 48.22
C GLU A 361 16.27 -4.53 48.84
N ASN A 362 16.60 -3.23 48.88
CA ASN A 362 17.83 -2.75 49.52
C ASN A 362 17.86 -3.07 51.02
N LEU A 363 16.73 -2.98 51.74
CA LEU A 363 16.63 -3.37 53.15
C LEU A 363 16.74 -4.90 53.38
N LYS A 364 16.45 -5.71 52.36
CA LYS A 364 16.59 -7.18 52.40
C LYS A 364 17.99 -7.68 52.07
N GLN A 365 18.94 -6.80 51.72
CA GLN A 365 20.34 -7.15 51.48
C GLN A 365 21.10 -7.51 52.78
N LYS A 366 20.71 -8.62 53.42
CA LYS A 366 21.62 -9.39 54.29
C LYS A 366 21.95 -10.80 53.78
N GLU A 367 21.30 -11.30 52.73
CA GLU A 367 21.79 -12.48 52.00
C GLU A 367 21.46 -12.31 50.51
N LYS A 368 22.44 -12.56 49.63
CA LYS A 368 22.20 -12.53 48.17
C LYS A 368 21.09 -13.54 47.83
N PRO A 369 19.98 -13.12 47.19
CA PRO A 369 18.92 -14.06 46.87
C PRO A 369 19.42 -15.08 45.84
N LYS A 370 19.14 -16.36 46.10
CA LYS A 370 19.44 -17.51 45.22
C LYS A 370 18.57 -17.53 43.94
N TYR A 371 17.68 -16.55 43.78
CA TYR A 371 16.78 -16.34 42.65
C TYR A 371 16.66 -14.84 42.36
N LEU A 372 16.78 -14.45 41.09
CA LEU A 372 16.50 -13.09 40.63
C LEU A 372 14.98 -12.82 40.74
N PRO A 373 14.51 -11.88 41.57
CA PRO A 373 13.10 -11.51 41.57
C PRO A 373 12.73 -10.88 40.23
N LYS A 374 11.50 -11.14 39.74
CA LYS A 374 10.96 -10.52 38.53
C LYS A 374 11.10 -9.00 38.65
N ALA A 375 12.01 -8.43 37.86
CA ALA A 375 12.21 -6.98 37.76
C ALA A 375 10.85 -6.29 37.67
N TYR A 376 10.69 -5.18 38.39
CA TYR A 376 9.48 -4.36 38.30
C TYR A 376 9.20 -4.11 36.81
N LYS A 377 8.02 -4.56 36.32
CA LYS A 377 7.71 -4.49 34.89
C LYS A 377 7.92 -3.05 34.40
N GLU A 378 8.55 -2.92 33.24
CA GLU A 378 8.69 -1.63 32.54
C GLU A 378 7.33 -0.91 32.50
N TYR A 379 7.34 0.40 32.77
CA TYR A 379 6.13 1.20 32.69
C TYR A 379 5.58 1.15 31.26
N ARG A 380 4.33 0.70 31.11
CA ARG A 380 3.64 0.70 29.83
C ARG A 380 2.54 1.76 29.85
N PRO A 381 2.58 2.76 28.95
CA PRO A 381 1.57 3.79 28.89
C PRO A 381 0.21 3.17 28.58
N SER A 382 -0.86 3.78 29.11
CA SER A 382 -2.21 3.29 28.83
C SER A 382 -2.65 3.64 27.40
N ASN A 383 -3.72 2.96 26.96
CA ASN A 383 -4.31 3.27 25.67
C ASN A 383 -5.11 4.58 25.76
N ILE A 384 -4.82 5.51 24.85
CA ILE A 384 -5.63 6.71 24.68
C ILE A 384 -7.04 6.34 24.20
N LYS A 385 -8.04 7.09 24.68
CA LYS A 385 -9.42 6.95 24.20
C LYS A 385 -9.57 7.66 22.86
N VAL A 386 -10.18 6.96 21.91
CA VAL A 386 -10.43 7.49 20.56
C VAL A 386 -11.93 7.71 20.37
N LYS A 387 -12.31 8.85 19.81
CA LYS A 387 -13.71 9.23 19.53
C LYS A 387 -13.94 9.33 18.03
N LYS A 388 -14.81 8.46 17.51
CA LYS A 388 -15.22 8.51 16.09
C LYS A 388 -16.04 9.78 15.81
N ILE A 389 -15.65 10.53 14.78
CA ILE A 389 -16.37 11.71 14.30
C ILE A 389 -17.01 11.51 12.93
N PHE A 390 -16.46 10.60 12.11
CA PHE A 390 -16.96 10.33 10.76
C PHE A 390 -16.94 8.83 10.45
N LYS A 391 -17.84 8.39 9.58
CA LYS A 391 -17.93 7.03 9.05
C LYS A 391 -18.59 7.09 7.68
N ALA A 392 -17.95 6.50 6.68
CA ALA A 392 -18.52 6.33 5.35
C ALA A 392 -18.18 4.94 4.80
N GLU A 393 -18.73 4.64 3.62
CA GLU A 393 -18.59 3.38 2.90
C GLU A 393 -19.10 2.12 3.63
N HIS A 394 -19.19 1.04 2.87
CA HIS A 394 -19.67 -0.27 3.32
C HIS A 394 -18.50 -1.26 3.41
N LYS A 395 -18.65 -2.24 4.31
CA LYS A 395 -17.70 -3.35 4.37
C LYS A 395 -17.92 -4.25 3.17
N LEU A 396 -16.88 -4.41 2.35
CA LEU A 396 -16.91 -5.23 1.15
C LEU A 396 -15.62 -6.07 1.11
N GLU A 397 -15.78 -7.38 0.97
CA GLU A 397 -14.66 -8.31 0.74
C GLU A 397 -14.23 -8.24 -0.72
N ARG A 398 -13.43 -7.22 -1.04
CA ARG A 398 -12.78 -6.96 -2.35
C ARG A 398 -11.51 -6.14 -2.13
N LYS A 399 -10.67 -5.94 -3.15
CA LYS A 399 -9.55 -4.99 -3.07
C LYS A 399 -10.08 -3.57 -2.83
N VAL A 400 -9.62 -2.91 -1.76
CA VAL A 400 -10.11 -1.59 -1.34
C VAL A 400 -9.05 -0.53 -1.56
N ASP A 401 -9.50 0.70 -1.79
CA ASP A 401 -8.61 1.85 -1.79
C ASP A 401 -8.37 2.26 -0.34
N GLU A 402 -7.12 2.21 0.10
CA GLU A 402 -6.68 2.52 1.45
C GLU A 402 -6.12 3.94 1.57
N SER A 403 -5.91 4.63 0.44
CA SER A 403 -5.40 6.00 0.41
C SER A 403 -6.42 7.02 0.92
N TYR A 404 -7.72 6.71 0.83
CA TYR A 404 -8.79 7.56 1.36
C TYR A 404 -9.32 7.10 2.73
N PRO A 405 -9.79 8.05 3.56
CA PRO A 405 -9.75 9.49 3.39
C PRO A 405 -8.37 10.08 3.69
N ILE A 406 -7.97 11.12 2.97
CA ILE A 406 -6.84 11.98 3.34
C ILE A 406 -7.36 13.14 4.18
N LEU A 407 -6.60 13.59 5.19
CA LEU A 407 -7.06 14.62 6.13
C LEU A 407 -5.95 15.60 6.53
N GLU A 408 -6.36 16.82 6.85
CA GLU A 408 -5.47 17.88 7.33
C GLU A 408 -6.21 18.81 8.30
N TRP A 409 -5.50 19.31 9.30
CA TRP A 409 -6.05 20.28 10.24
C TRP A 409 -6.06 21.66 9.64
N ASN A 410 -7.10 22.45 9.91
CA ASN A 410 -6.98 23.88 9.64
C ASN A 410 -5.88 24.49 10.54
N PRO A 411 -5.20 25.57 10.14
CA PRO A 411 -4.08 26.15 10.90
C PRO A 411 -4.45 26.59 12.31
N ARG A 412 -5.75 26.85 12.57
CA ARG A 412 -6.27 27.23 13.88
C ARG A 412 -6.61 26.05 14.79
N GLY A 413 -6.59 24.81 14.30
CA GLY A 413 -7.00 23.60 15.03
C GLY A 413 -8.50 23.52 15.38
N THR A 414 -9.34 24.37 14.78
CA THR A 414 -10.79 24.43 15.04
C THR A 414 -11.60 23.52 14.13
N GLU A 415 -11.03 23.16 12.98
CA GLU A 415 -11.68 22.38 11.93
C GLU A 415 -10.72 21.30 11.43
N LEU A 416 -11.29 20.16 11.05
CA LEU A 416 -10.58 19.08 10.37
C LEU A 416 -11.15 18.94 8.96
N ALA A 417 -10.33 19.16 7.95
CA ALA A 417 -10.70 18.87 6.57
C ALA A 417 -10.31 17.44 6.21
N PHE A 418 -11.11 16.81 5.37
CA PHE A 418 -10.77 15.52 4.78
C PHE A 418 -11.44 15.33 3.43
N VAL A 419 -10.72 14.72 2.49
CA VAL A 419 -11.27 14.36 1.18
C VAL A 419 -11.73 12.92 1.21
N THR A 420 -12.92 12.67 0.68
CA THR A 420 -13.50 11.35 0.52
C THR A 420 -13.95 11.14 -0.90
N GLU A 421 -13.86 9.91 -1.37
CA GLU A 421 -14.54 9.49 -2.59
C GLU A 421 -15.88 8.83 -2.25
N SER A 422 -16.95 9.23 -2.94
CA SER A 422 -18.24 8.54 -2.85
C SER A 422 -19.00 8.60 -4.18
N LYS A 423 -19.41 7.43 -4.68
CA LYS A 423 -20.11 7.25 -5.96
C LYS A 423 -19.35 7.84 -7.16
N GLY A 424 -18.02 7.65 -7.19
CA GLY A 424 -17.15 8.17 -8.26
C GLY A 424 -17.02 9.69 -8.27
N ARG A 425 -17.24 10.35 -7.13
CA ARG A 425 -17.09 11.80 -6.96
C ARG A 425 -16.28 12.11 -5.72
N LEU A 426 -15.50 13.20 -5.79
CA LEU A 426 -14.67 13.66 -4.69
C LEU A 426 -15.41 14.72 -3.85
N TRP A 427 -15.32 14.55 -2.54
CA TRP A 427 -15.95 15.42 -1.56
C TRP A 427 -14.92 15.93 -0.58
N LEU A 428 -14.70 17.25 -0.57
CA LEU A 428 -14.01 17.96 0.50
C LEU A 428 -14.99 18.17 1.67
N ASN A 429 -14.69 17.54 2.80
CA ASN A 429 -15.49 17.62 4.01
C ASN A 429 -14.78 18.49 5.04
N ILE A 430 -15.43 19.54 5.54
CA ILE A 430 -14.91 20.37 6.63
C ILE A 430 -15.70 20.06 7.90
N PHE A 431 -15.05 19.43 8.89
CA PHE A 431 -15.66 19.12 10.17
C PHE A 431 -15.31 20.16 11.23
N SER A 432 -16.30 20.92 11.70
CA SER A 432 -16.15 21.87 12.80
C SER A 432 -16.17 21.17 14.15
N LEU A 433 -15.11 21.31 14.94
CA LEU A 433 -15.03 20.69 16.27
C LEU A 433 -16.01 21.33 17.26
N GLY A 434 -16.23 22.65 17.14
CA GLY A 434 -17.13 23.41 18.01
C GLY A 434 -18.60 23.02 17.79
N GLU A 435 -19.05 23.04 16.53
CA GLU A 435 -20.43 22.69 16.17
C GLU A 435 -20.68 21.18 16.10
N LYS A 436 -19.62 20.38 15.94
CA LYS A 436 -19.68 18.94 15.63
C LYS A 436 -20.51 18.66 14.37
N LYS A 437 -20.33 19.51 13.36
CA LYS A 437 -21.00 19.42 12.05
C LYS A 437 -20.00 19.28 10.94
N ASN A 438 -20.43 18.61 9.86
CA ASN A 438 -19.66 18.40 8.65
C ASN A 438 -20.26 19.21 7.50
N TYR A 439 -19.42 19.91 6.74
CA TYR A 439 -19.81 20.70 5.57
C TYR A 439 -19.15 20.11 4.31
N PRO A 440 -19.86 19.24 3.57
CA PRO A 440 -19.34 18.64 2.35
C PRO A 440 -19.39 19.63 1.17
N ARG A 441 -18.37 19.57 0.31
CA ARG A 441 -18.25 20.31 -0.94
C ARG A 441 -17.70 19.38 -2.02
N GLU A 442 -18.31 19.38 -3.19
CA GLU A 442 -17.83 18.58 -4.33
C GLU A 442 -16.59 19.25 -4.94
N LEU A 443 -15.56 18.45 -5.24
CA LEU A 443 -14.40 18.84 -6.03
C LEU A 443 -14.64 18.38 -7.47
N PHE A 444 -14.68 19.32 -8.42
CA PHE A 444 -15.06 19.05 -9.81
C PHE A 444 -13.83 18.86 -10.70
N GLY A 445 -13.95 18.04 -11.74
CA GLY A 445 -12.92 17.88 -12.77
C GLY A 445 -11.66 17.11 -12.31
N LEU A 446 -11.77 16.35 -11.22
CA LEU A 446 -10.69 15.55 -10.66
C LEU A 446 -11.18 14.13 -10.41
N ASP A 447 -10.36 13.16 -10.78
CA ASP A 447 -10.60 11.74 -10.55
C ASP A 447 -10.12 11.33 -9.15
N LYS A 448 -9.03 11.95 -8.67
CA LYS A 448 -8.46 11.71 -7.35
C LYS A 448 -7.76 12.96 -6.80
N VAL A 449 -7.58 12.99 -5.49
CA VAL A 449 -6.71 13.92 -4.76
C VAL A 449 -5.83 13.06 -3.86
N THR A 450 -4.52 13.18 -4.01
CA THR A 450 -3.53 12.31 -3.35
C THR A 450 -3.08 12.90 -2.01
N SER A 451 -3.02 14.22 -1.91
CA SER A 451 -2.55 14.98 -0.75
C SER A 451 -3.05 16.41 -0.82
N PHE A 452 -3.18 17.07 0.33
CA PHE A 452 -3.52 18.49 0.40
C PHE A 452 -3.00 19.14 1.69
N ASP A 453 -2.86 20.46 1.66
CA ASP A 453 -2.41 21.29 2.77
C ASP A 453 -3.19 22.62 2.82
N TYR A 454 -3.17 23.28 3.98
CA TYR A 454 -3.79 24.58 4.20
C TYR A 454 -2.77 25.72 4.10
N SER A 455 -3.19 26.84 3.51
CA SER A 455 -2.45 28.11 3.68
C SER A 455 -2.48 28.53 5.16
N ASP A 456 -1.45 29.23 5.64
CA ASP A 456 -1.33 29.64 7.06
C ASP A 456 -2.54 30.45 7.58
N ASN A 457 -3.18 31.24 6.70
CA ASN A 457 -4.37 32.02 7.04
C ASN A 457 -5.68 31.19 7.04
N GLY A 458 -5.64 29.95 6.58
CA GLY A 458 -6.76 29.02 6.52
C GLY A 458 -7.83 29.35 5.46
N THR A 459 -7.54 30.24 4.51
CA THR A 459 -8.51 30.67 3.46
C THR A 459 -8.36 29.91 2.15
N GLN A 460 -7.23 29.22 1.97
CA GLN A 460 -6.88 28.47 0.78
C GLN A 460 -6.33 27.10 1.15
N MET A 461 -6.42 26.19 0.20
CA MET A 461 -5.77 24.88 0.21
C MET A 461 -4.94 24.74 -1.06
N VAL A 462 -3.91 23.90 -0.98
CA VAL A 462 -3.20 23.38 -2.15
C VAL A 462 -3.33 21.86 -2.11
N PHE A 463 -3.52 21.23 -3.26
CA PHE A 463 -3.64 19.78 -3.33
C PHE A 463 -3.01 19.24 -4.62
N SER A 464 -2.52 18.01 -4.54
CA SER A 464 -2.14 17.22 -5.71
C SER A 464 -3.37 16.45 -6.18
N GLY A 465 -3.82 16.73 -7.40
CA GLY A 465 -5.06 16.27 -7.99
C GLY A 465 -4.80 15.53 -9.30
N VAL A 466 -5.56 14.46 -9.52
CA VAL A 466 -5.50 13.66 -10.73
C VAL A 466 -6.58 14.11 -11.69
N SER A 467 -6.20 14.44 -12.92
CA SER A 467 -7.11 14.75 -14.02
C SER A 467 -6.57 14.18 -15.32
N GLU A 468 -7.42 13.49 -16.11
CA GLU A 468 -7.06 12.95 -17.43
C GLU A 468 -5.81 12.04 -17.44
N GLY A 469 -5.48 11.42 -16.30
CA GLY A 469 -4.32 10.56 -16.17
C GLY A 469 -3.03 11.24 -15.73
N GLN A 470 -3.06 12.55 -15.46
CA GLN A 470 -1.92 13.32 -14.97
C GLN A 470 -2.16 13.79 -13.54
N THR A 471 -1.08 13.90 -12.76
CA THR A 471 -1.12 14.37 -11.38
C THR A 471 -0.49 15.74 -11.25
N ASP A 472 -1.33 16.75 -11.04
CA ASP A 472 -0.93 18.16 -11.01
C ASP A 472 -1.27 18.83 -9.68
N ILE A 473 -0.67 20.00 -9.46
CA ILE A 473 -0.93 20.83 -8.29
C ILE A 473 -2.08 21.79 -8.61
N PHE A 474 -3.04 21.85 -7.69
CA PHE A 474 -4.14 22.81 -7.75
C PHE A 474 -4.20 23.62 -6.46
N ARG A 475 -4.56 24.88 -6.61
CA ARG A 475 -4.91 25.79 -5.53
C ARG A 475 -6.42 25.91 -5.43
N TYR A 476 -6.95 25.78 -4.23
CA TYR A 476 -8.38 25.84 -3.95
C TYR A 476 -8.72 26.95 -2.95
N PHE A 477 -9.68 27.79 -3.34
CA PHE A 477 -10.17 28.90 -2.54
C PHE A 477 -11.42 28.47 -1.77
N LEU A 478 -11.31 28.42 -0.45
CA LEU A 478 -12.43 28.02 0.43
C LEU A 478 -13.61 28.99 0.32
N VAL A 479 -13.33 30.28 0.11
CA VAL A 479 -14.36 31.26 -0.21
C VAL A 479 -14.61 31.24 -1.71
N GLY A 480 -15.87 30.99 -2.11
CA GLY A 480 -16.28 30.98 -3.51
C GLY A 480 -16.18 29.62 -4.21
N ASN A 481 -15.62 28.59 -3.57
CA ASN A 481 -15.54 27.22 -4.11
C ASN A 481 -14.89 27.17 -5.50
N ARG A 482 -13.72 27.82 -5.64
CA ARG A 482 -12.97 27.93 -6.90
C ARG A 482 -11.66 27.17 -6.79
N GLN A 483 -11.30 26.44 -7.84
CA GLN A 483 -9.98 25.83 -8.01
C GLN A 483 -9.20 26.49 -9.16
N GLU A 484 -7.89 26.37 -9.11
CA GLU A 484 -6.94 26.93 -10.09
C GLU A 484 -5.76 25.97 -10.21
N GLN A 485 -5.51 25.47 -11.42
CA GLN A 485 -4.38 24.60 -11.70
C GLN A 485 -3.08 25.42 -11.69
N LEU A 486 -2.05 24.88 -11.05
CA LEU A 486 -0.74 25.51 -10.86
C LEU A 486 0.35 24.86 -11.73
N THR A 487 0.25 23.56 -11.96
CA THR A 487 1.12 22.78 -12.86
C THR A 487 0.26 22.05 -13.89
N ASP A 488 0.78 21.92 -15.10
CA ASP A 488 0.08 21.42 -16.29
C ASP A 488 1.16 20.98 -17.29
N ASP A 489 1.84 19.89 -16.96
CA ASP A 489 2.92 19.30 -17.75
C ASP A 489 2.95 17.77 -17.60
N THR A 490 3.83 17.08 -18.32
CA THR A 490 3.90 15.60 -18.31
C THR A 490 4.45 14.98 -17.02
N TYR A 491 4.68 15.79 -15.98
CA TYR A 491 5.34 15.38 -14.74
C TYR A 491 4.32 15.17 -13.63
N ASP A 492 4.53 14.12 -12.82
CA ASP A 492 3.68 13.90 -11.66
C ASP A 492 4.16 14.78 -10.50
N ASP A 493 3.27 15.60 -9.96
CA ASP A 493 3.54 16.52 -8.87
C ASP A 493 2.81 16.12 -7.57
N PHE A 494 3.59 15.91 -6.52
CA PHE A 494 3.14 15.27 -5.29
C PHE A 494 3.31 16.16 -4.05
N GLU A 495 2.48 15.86 -3.04
CA GLU A 495 2.61 16.35 -1.67
C GLU A 495 2.83 17.86 -1.52
N PRO A 496 2.03 18.71 -2.21
CA PRO A 496 2.23 20.14 -2.17
C PRO A 496 1.88 20.72 -0.80
N ARG A 497 2.65 21.71 -0.36
CA ARG A 497 2.43 22.47 0.88
C ARG A 497 2.68 23.94 0.68
N PHE A 498 1.96 24.77 1.43
CA PHE A 498 2.25 26.19 1.44
C PHE A 498 3.53 26.47 2.21
N VAL A 499 4.34 27.40 1.70
CA VAL A 499 5.55 27.90 2.36
C VAL A 499 5.64 29.42 2.19
N ARG A 500 6.51 30.06 2.99
CA ARG A 500 6.76 31.51 2.97
C ARG A 500 5.46 32.32 3.18
N ASP A 501 4.76 32.03 4.27
CA ASP A 501 3.47 32.66 4.63
C ASP A 501 2.39 32.52 3.54
N GLY A 502 2.45 31.43 2.76
CA GLY A 502 1.52 31.12 1.67
C GLY A 502 1.77 31.85 0.35
N SER A 503 2.96 32.45 0.16
CA SER A 503 3.36 33.06 -1.12
C SER A 503 3.94 32.06 -2.12
N LYS A 504 4.40 30.90 -1.64
CA LYS A 504 4.98 29.84 -2.46
C LYS A 504 4.38 28.48 -2.12
N VAL A 505 4.60 27.50 -3.00
CA VAL A 505 4.23 26.09 -2.79
C VAL A 505 5.47 25.23 -2.94
N ILE A 506 5.77 24.40 -1.94
CA ILE A 506 6.79 23.35 -2.04
C ILE A 506 6.11 22.03 -2.39
N PHE A 507 6.73 21.19 -3.21
CA PHE A 507 6.20 19.91 -3.65
C PHE A 507 7.34 18.98 -4.08
N THR A 508 7.03 17.72 -4.31
CA THR A 508 7.95 16.76 -4.94
C THR A 508 7.48 16.43 -6.34
N SER A 509 8.42 16.18 -7.24
CA SER A 509 8.10 15.91 -8.64
C SER A 509 9.15 15.03 -9.28
N ASN A 510 8.72 14.19 -10.23
CA ASN A 510 9.60 13.34 -11.03
C ASN A 510 10.22 14.09 -12.23
N ARG A 511 10.22 15.43 -12.18
CA ARG A 511 10.79 16.30 -13.21
C ARG A 511 12.30 16.41 -13.16
N ASP A 512 12.91 16.56 -14.33
CA ASP A 512 14.36 16.71 -14.50
C ASP A 512 14.81 18.14 -14.82
N ASN A 513 13.85 19.06 -14.94
CA ASN A 513 14.07 20.45 -15.26
C ASN A 513 13.28 21.37 -14.33
N ASP A 514 13.57 22.66 -14.42
CA ASP A 514 13.02 23.71 -13.55
C ASP A 514 11.95 24.56 -14.26
N THR A 515 11.48 24.19 -15.45
CA THR A 515 10.60 25.04 -16.26
C THR A 515 9.23 24.40 -16.40
N LEU A 516 8.18 25.11 -15.98
CA LEU A 516 6.80 24.64 -16.11
C LEU A 516 6.30 24.75 -17.56
N GLY A 517 5.56 23.74 -18.02
CA GLY A 517 4.95 23.69 -19.35
C GLY A 517 5.94 23.46 -20.49
N PHE A 518 7.10 22.88 -20.18
CA PHE A 518 8.08 22.45 -21.17
C PHE A 518 8.00 20.93 -21.38
N ASP A 519 7.19 20.51 -22.36
CA ASP A 519 7.08 19.09 -22.73
C ASP A 519 8.08 18.74 -23.84
N LEU A 520 8.93 17.75 -23.58
CA LEU A 520 9.80 17.18 -24.61
C LEU A 520 9.09 16.01 -25.32
N PRO A 521 9.09 15.95 -26.66
CA PRO A 521 8.68 14.74 -27.35
C PRO A 521 9.64 13.59 -27.01
N ASP A 522 9.11 12.41 -26.69
CA ASP A 522 9.81 11.19 -26.25
C ASP A 522 10.44 11.25 -24.84
N TYR A 523 9.85 12.03 -23.94
CA TYR A 523 10.32 12.19 -22.56
C TYR A 523 10.04 10.96 -21.67
N GLU A 524 11.06 10.45 -20.97
CA GLU A 524 10.91 9.51 -19.85
C GLU A 524 11.12 10.28 -18.54
N ALA A 525 10.09 10.37 -17.70
CA ALA A 525 10.18 10.98 -16.38
C ALA A 525 11.20 10.28 -15.49
N GLN A 526 11.76 11.02 -14.53
CA GLN A 526 12.66 10.43 -13.57
C GLN A 526 11.92 9.39 -12.74
N LYS A 527 12.62 8.31 -12.35
CA LYS A 527 12.02 7.32 -11.45
C LYS A 527 11.92 7.84 -10.02
N LEU A 528 12.81 8.74 -9.63
CA LEU A 528 12.93 9.29 -8.29
C LEU A 528 12.46 10.74 -8.31
N SER A 529 11.80 11.17 -7.26
CA SER A 529 11.30 12.54 -7.14
C SER A 529 12.33 13.45 -6.49
N ASP A 530 12.38 14.71 -6.92
CA ASP A 530 13.12 15.78 -6.27
C ASP A 530 12.16 16.82 -5.67
N VAL A 531 12.68 17.68 -4.80
CA VAL A 531 11.92 18.77 -4.15
C VAL A 531 12.01 20.05 -4.98
N PHE A 532 10.85 20.66 -5.25
CA PHE A 532 10.72 21.91 -6.00
C PHE A 532 9.89 22.93 -5.23
N VAL A 533 10.16 24.21 -5.46
CA VAL A 533 9.38 25.32 -4.93
C VAL A 533 8.87 26.19 -6.09
N LEU A 534 7.56 26.41 -6.11
CA LEU A 534 6.84 27.28 -7.04
C LEU A 534 6.49 28.61 -6.37
N ASP A 535 6.84 29.73 -7.01
CA ASP A 535 6.34 31.05 -6.63
C ASP A 535 4.94 31.29 -7.22
N LEU A 536 3.95 31.65 -6.39
CA LEU A 536 2.59 31.86 -6.87
C LEU A 536 2.43 33.13 -7.72
N ASN A 537 3.40 34.05 -7.67
CA ASN A 537 3.45 35.27 -8.47
C ASN A 537 4.21 35.09 -9.79
N ASP A 538 5.23 34.21 -9.81
CA ASP A 538 5.98 33.85 -11.02
C ASP A 538 6.05 32.33 -11.19
N ARG A 539 5.19 31.81 -12.05
CA ARG A 539 4.96 30.37 -12.22
C ARG A 539 5.73 29.74 -13.36
N LYS A 540 6.71 30.44 -13.94
CA LYS A 540 7.42 29.91 -15.11
C LYS A 540 8.60 29.03 -14.73
N VAL A 541 9.33 29.43 -13.69
CA VAL A 541 10.58 28.79 -13.27
C VAL A 541 10.45 28.37 -11.82
N LEU A 542 10.72 27.10 -11.57
CA LEU A 542 10.74 26.45 -10.27
C LEU A 542 12.12 26.61 -9.62
N GLU A 543 12.14 26.74 -8.31
CA GLU A 543 13.36 26.60 -7.53
C GLU A 543 13.56 25.10 -7.23
N ARG A 544 14.49 24.45 -7.94
CA ARG A 544 14.88 23.06 -7.67
C ARG A 544 15.72 23.00 -6.39
N ILE A 545 15.14 22.49 -5.31
CA ILE A 545 15.75 22.44 -3.97
C ILE A 545 16.70 21.24 -3.85
N THR A 546 16.37 20.10 -4.44
CA THR A 546 17.24 18.91 -4.47
C THR A 546 17.54 18.48 -5.91
N ASP A 547 18.70 17.87 -6.09
CA ASP A 547 19.10 17.21 -7.33
C ASP A 547 19.86 15.95 -6.94
N SER A 548 19.08 14.90 -6.64
CA SER A 548 19.57 13.72 -5.94
C SER A 548 19.26 12.45 -6.75
N PRO A 549 20.20 11.97 -7.58
CA PRO A 549 19.90 10.88 -8.53
C PRO A 549 19.79 9.49 -7.89
N SER A 550 19.87 9.39 -6.56
CA SER A 550 19.91 8.12 -5.84
C SER A 550 19.06 8.11 -4.56
N MET A 551 18.24 9.13 -4.34
CA MET A 551 17.29 9.16 -3.24
C MET A 551 15.94 9.56 -3.83
N ASP A 552 14.87 9.05 -3.23
CA ASP A 552 13.50 9.43 -3.56
C ASP A 552 12.98 10.38 -2.48
N GLU A 553 12.79 11.65 -2.84
CA GLU A 553 12.35 12.69 -1.94
C GLU A 553 10.82 12.72 -1.79
N ARG A 554 10.35 12.85 -0.55
CA ARG A 554 8.92 12.95 -0.19
C ARG A 554 8.67 13.77 1.07
N ASP A 555 7.41 14.09 1.32
CA ASP A 555 6.90 14.86 2.45
C ASP A 555 7.70 16.16 2.71
N PRO A 556 7.84 17.04 1.69
CA PRO A 556 8.59 18.27 1.82
C PRO A 556 7.85 19.27 2.72
N PHE A 557 8.61 20.08 3.46
CA PHE A 557 8.08 21.04 4.43
C PHE A 557 9.04 22.23 4.66
N GLU A 558 8.52 23.40 5.02
CA GLU A 558 9.34 24.55 5.42
C GLU A 558 9.87 24.40 6.84
N TYR A 559 11.19 24.35 7.01
CA TYR A 559 11.80 24.33 8.35
C TYR A 559 11.85 25.75 8.94
N ASP A 560 12.38 26.69 8.16
CA ASP A 560 12.40 28.12 8.45
C ASP A 560 12.55 28.94 7.16
N SER A 561 12.83 30.25 7.31
CA SER A 561 12.93 31.20 6.21
C SER A 561 14.11 30.96 5.25
N LEU A 562 14.97 29.96 5.44
CA LEU A 562 16.07 29.65 4.52
C LEU A 562 16.21 28.14 4.28
N ARG A 563 15.53 27.30 5.06
CA ARG A 563 15.73 25.86 5.06
C ARG A 563 14.44 25.09 4.88
N TYR A 564 14.53 24.01 4.12
CA TYR A 564 13.45 23.08 3.85
C TYR A 564 13.79 21.71 4.43
N THR A 565 12.79 20.89 4.73
CA THR A 565 12.98 19.54 5.24
C THR A 565 12.12 18.54 4.49
N PHE A 566 12.62 17.33 4.27
CA PHE A 566 11.97 16.29 3.47
C PHE A 566 12.49 14.91 3.90
N LEU A 567 11.75 13.85 3.59
CA LEU A 567 12.23 12.48 3.73
C LEU A 567 12.94 12.05 2.45
N ALA A 568 14.02 11.31 2.59
CA ALA A 568 14.71 10.66 1.47
C ALA A 568 15.13 9.24 1.86
N ASP A 569 14.96 8.27 0.96
CA ASP A 569 15.11 6.83 1.21
C ASP A 569 16.55 6.29 1.07
N LYS A 570 17.54 7.03 1.56
CA LYS A 570 18.94 6.62 1.46
C LYS A 570 19.18 5.27 2.15
N GLU A 571 19.64 4.28 1.38
CA GLU A 571 19.84 2.88 1.85
C GLU A 571 18.53 2.21 2.33
N LEU A 572 17.41 2.52 1.66
CA LEU A 572 16.09 1.95 1.89
C LEU A 572 15.49 2.29 3.26
N ILE A 573 16.03 3.32 3.90
CA ILE A 573 15.45 3.93 5.08
C ILE A 573 15.21 5.40 4.78
N TYR A 574 13.96 5.82 4.93
CA TYR A 574 13.54 7.20 4.96
C TYR A 574 14.10 7.87 6.19
N ASP A 575 15.04 8.78 5.96
CA ASP A 575 15.47 9.72 6.97
C ASP A 575 15.07 11.13 6.59
N ARG A 576 14.88 11.94 7.62
CA ARG A 576 14.58 13.35 7.48
C ARG A 576 15.88 14.09 7.21
N TYR A 577 15.90 14.89 6.16
CA TYR A 577 16.99 15.80 5.79
C TYR A 577 16.56 17.26 5.93
N ILE A 578 17.52 18.14 6.17
CA ILE A 578 17.36 19.58 5.98
C ILE A 578 18.18 19.96 4.75
N ALA A 579 17.54 20.69 3.83
CA ALA A 579 18.17 21.40 2.73
C ALA A 579 18.29 22.88 3.08
N GLU A 580 19.52 23.39 3.08
CA GLU A 580 19.81 24.82 3.03
C GLU A 580 20.06 25.19 1.57
N TYR A 581 19.14 25.96 0.99
CA TYR A 581 19.16 26.37 -0.41
C TYR A 581 19.68 27.81 -0.51
N ASP A 582 20.83 27.99 -1.16
CA ASP A 582 21.49 29.29 -1.28
C ASP A 582 22.11 29.48 -2.67
N SER A 583 22.59 30.69 -2.94
CA SER A 583 23.19 31.07 -4.21
C SER A 583 24.51 31.82 -4.01
N VAL A 584 25.45 31.60 -4.92
CA VAL A 584 26.69 32.37 -5.01
C VAL A 584 26.78 33.05 -6.37
N ILE A 585 27.37 34.24 -6.41
CA ILE A 585 27.65 34.91 -7.68
C ILE A 585 28.65 34.05 -8.45
N SER A 586 28.24 33.52 -9.60
CA SER A 586 29.09 32.68 -10.45
C SER A 586 29.96 33.53 -11.37
N ARG A 587 29.36 34.59 -11.94
CA ARG A 587 30.04 35.54 -12.82
C ARG A 587 29.27 36.87 -12.85
N ILE A 588 30.02 37.95 -13.04
CA ILE A 588 29.47 39.27 -13.31
C ILE A 588 29.91 39.68 -14.73
N ASP A 589 28.95 40.03 -15.57
CA ASP A 589 29.20 40.70 -16.86
C ASP A 589 28.31 41.96 -16.98
N THR A 590 27.46 42.06 -18.00
CA THR A 590 26.40 43.10 -18.06
C THR A 590 25.25 42.79 -17.09
N THR A 591 25.19 41.54 -16.63
CA THR A 591 24.23 40.98 -15.68
C THR A 591 24.96 40.18 -14.60
N ILE A 592 24.37 40.07 -13.40
CA ILE A 592 24.92 39.21 -12.34
C ILE A 592 24.33 37.82 -12.52
N HIS A 593 25.19 36.82 -12.71
CA HIS A 593 24.80 35.41 -12.82
C HIS A 593 25.01 34.73 -11.47
N TYR A 594 23.99 34.00 -11.02
CA TYR A 594 24.03 33.22 -9.79
C TYR A 594 24.20 31.73 -10.10
N ARG A 595 24.88 31.01 -9.21
CA ARG A 595 24.88 29.56 -9.15
C ARG A 595 24.24 29.15 -7.84
N TYR A 596 23.16 28.39 -7.93
CA TYR A 596 22.45 27.84 -6.78
C TYR A 596 23.10 26.53 -6.34
N PHE A 597 23.02 26.23 -5.05
CA PHE A 597 23.48 24.99 -4.47
C PHE A 597 22.68 24.66 -3.20
N THR A 598 22.67 23.38 -2.85
CA THR A 598 21.97 22.87 -1.68
C THR A 598 22.94 22.14 -0.76
N ASN A 599 22.96 22.53 0.51
CA ASN A 599 23.65 21.77 1.55
C ASN A 599 22.64 20.87 2.26
N LEU A 600 22.90 19.57 2.27
CA LEU A 600 22.04 18.57 2.90
C LEU A 600 22.60 18.10 4.24
N GLU A 601 21.78 18.17 5.29
CA GLU A 601 22.07 17.62 6.62
C GLU A 601 21.05 16.55 7.00
N ARG A 602 21.51 15.37 7.43
CA ARG A 602 20.64 14.26 7.89
C ARG A 602 20.28 14.43 9.36
N LEU A 603 18.98 14.53 9.67
CA LEU A 603 18.47 14.70 11.04
C LEU A 603 18.20 13.39 11.77
N THR A 604 17.76 12.35 11.06
CA THR A 604 17.34 11.08 11.68
C THR A 604 18.17 9.91 11.20
N ARG A 605 18.15 8.83 11.99
CA ARG A 605 18.80 7.54 11.66
C ARG A 605 17.94 6.39 12.15
N PHE A 606 16.74 6.26 11.61
CA PHE A 606 15.81 5.21 12.05
C PHE A 606 16.38 3.81 11.82
N GLU A 607 16.03 2.87 12.69
CA GLU A 607 16.40 1.46 12.50
C GLU A 607 15.53 0.78 11.43
N ASN A 608 14.23 1.14 11.40
CA ASN A 608 13.20 0.75 10.44
C ASN A 608 12.35 1.98 10.12
N ASN A 609 11.71 2.03 8.95
CA ASN A 609 10.80 3.13 8.64
C ASN A 609 9.54 3.04 9.53
N PRO A 610 9.09 4.16 10.12
CA PRO A 610 7.74 4.25 10.62
C PRO A 610 6.77 4.23 9.44
N ILE A 611 5.56 3.75 9.70
CA ILE A 611 4.50 3.63 8.69
C ILE A 611 4.14 5.02 8.14
N GLU A 612 4.09 6.03 9.01
CA GLU A 612 3.79 7.41 8.66
C GLU A 612 4.70 8.36 9.41
N TYR A 613 4.99 9.48 8.77
CA TYR A 613 5.66 10.63 9.36
C TYR A 613 4.70 11.80 9.41
N HIS A 614 4.74 12.55 10.51
CA HIS A 614 4.02 13.80 10.60
C HIS A 614 4.86 14.81 11.38
N ILE A 615 4.98 16.01 10.81
CA ILE A 615 5.63 17.16 11.44
C ILE A 615 4.54 18.14 11.85
N ASN A 616 4.61 18.60 13.09
CA ASN A 616 3.78 19.70 13.56
C ASN A 616 4.56 21.02 13.44
N ALA A 617 4.25 21.81 12.41
CA ALA A 617 4.90 23.06 12.07
C ALA A 617 4.85 24.14 13.15
N THR A 618 3.79 24.16 13.94
CA THR A 618 3.51 25.21 14.92
C THR A 618 4.21 24.99 16.27
N GLN A 619 4.83 23.83 16.46
CA GLN A 619 5.72 23.55 17.59
C GLN A 619 7.18 23.60 17.11
N LYS A 620 7.68 24.81 16.83
CA LYS A 620 9.11 25.06 16.55
C LYS A 620 9.97 24.89 17.80
#